data_AF-A0A958MLZ8-F1
#
_entry.id   AF-A0A958MLZ8-F1
#
_cell.length_a   1.000
_cell.length_b   1.000
_cell.length_c   1.000
_cell.angle_alpha   90.00
_cell.angle_beta   90.00
_cell.angle_gamma   90.00
#
_symmetry.space_group_name_H-M   'P 1'
#
loop_
_entity.id
_entity.type
_entity.pdbx_description
1 polymer ?
#
loop_
_entity_poly.entity_id
_entity_poly.type
_entity_poly.pdbx_seq_one_letter_code
_entity_poly.pdbx_strand_id
1 'polypeptide(L)'
;IDFIRTHHGTSMVYYFYMKEKELNNDISDSDFRYPGPKPYSKETAILMMCDSVEAASKSLKEPSSTKIDKFVESIITKQMDDGQFLNANITFKEIQLIKKVLKNKLANIFHLRIEYPE
;
A
#
# COMPACT_ATOMS: atom_id res chain seq x y z
N ILE A 1 14.23 -10.83 -10.58
CA ILE A 1 12.91 -11.27 -11.08
C ILE A 1 11.87 -11.23 -9.96
N ASP A 2 12.23 -11.61 -8.73
CA ASP A 2 11.30 -11.70 -7.61
C ASP A 2 10.58 -10.41 -7.25
N PHE A 3 11.30 -9.29 -7.12
CA PHE A 3 10.69 -7.98 -6.86
C PHE A 3 9.57 -7.63 -7.87
N ILE A 4 9.75 -7.95 -9.15
CA ILE A 4 8.74 -7.71 -10.20
C ILE A 4 7.51 -8.57 -9.97
N ARG A 5 7.67 -9.82 -9.53
CA ARG A 5 6.54 -10.74 -9.34
C ARG A 5 5.80 -10.48 -8.02
N THR A 6 6.49 -9.96 -7.01
CA THR A 6 5.94 -9.82 -5.65
C THR A 6 5.45 -8.43 -5.30
N HIS A 7 5.84 -7.37 -6.03
CA HIS A 7 5.55 -5.98 -5.60
C HIS A 7 4.07 -5.65 -5.47
N HIS A 8 3.18 -6.40 -6.13
CA HIS A 8 1.72 -6.29 -5.95
C HIS A 8 1.10 -7.42 -5.12
N GLY A 9 1.89 -8.44 -4.74
CA GLY A 9 1.41 -9.63 -4.05
C GLY A 9 0.18 -10.24 -4.76
N THR A 10 -0.88 -10.48 -4.00
CA THR A 10 -2.19 -10.93 -4.53
C THR A 10 -3.28 -9.87 -4.34
N SER A 11 -2.87 -8.59 -4.34
CA SER A 11 -3.79 -7.47 -4.19
C SER A 11 -4.77 -7.41 -5.37
N MET A 12 -5.92 -6.78 -5.13
CA MET A 12 -6.95 -6.57 -6.12
C MET A 12 -6.69 -5.29 -6.91
N VAL A 13 -6.87 -5.34 -8.23
CA VAL A 13 -6.89 -4.19 -9.13
C VAL A 13 -8.22 -3.46 -8.99
N TYR A 14 -8.39 -2.83 -7.82
CA TYR A 14 -9.67 -2.40 -7.27
C TYR A 14 -10.49 -1.49 -8.20
N TYR A 15 -9.84 -0.54 -8.88
CA TYR A 15 -10.55 0.40 -9.76
C TYR A 15 -11.31 -0.32 -10.89
N PHE A 16 -10.65 -1.26 -11.58
CA PHE A 16 -11.28 -2.01 -12.66
C PHE A 16 -12.31 -3.01 -12.14
N TYR A 17 -12.06 -3.62 -10.98
CA TYR A 17 -13.06 -4.47 -10.32
C TYR A 17 -14.35 -3.70 -10.04
N MET A 18 -14.25 -2.51 -9.43
CA MET A 18 -15.45 -1.71 -9.10
C MET A 18 -16.15 -1.22 -10.37
N LYS A 19 -15.40 -0.83 -11.40
CA LYS A 19 -15.96 -0.41 -12.68
C LYS A 19 -16.73 -1.54 -13.38
N GLU A 20 -16.21 -2.77 -13.35
CA GLU A 20 -16.89 -3.92 -13.94
C GLU A 20 -18.12 -4.31 -13.11
N LYS A 21 -18.03 -4.24 -11.77
CA LYS A 21 -19.13 -4.55 -10.87
C LYS A 21 -20.37 -3.66 -11.08
N GLU A 22 -20.17 -2.42 -11.55
CA GLU A 22 -21.27 -1.52 -11.93
C GLU A 22 -22.04 -2.00 -13.18
N LEU A 23 -21.40 -2.79 -14.05
CA LEU A 23 -21.97 -3.28 -15.31
C LEU A 23 -22.45 -4.73 -15.21
N ASN A 24 -21.74 -5.55 -14.44
CA ASN A 24 -22.00 -6.98 -14.29
C ASN A 24 -21.89 -7.38 -12.81
N ASN A 25 -22.99 -7.90 -12.25
CA ASN A 25 -23.03 -8.36 -10.86
C ASN A 25 -22.49 -9.80 -10.68
N ASP A 26 -22.30 -10.56 -11.76
CA ASP A 26 -21.78 -11.93 -11.75
C ASP A 26 -20.31 -11.95 -12.18
N ILE A 27 -19.47 -11.28 -11.40
CA ILE A 27 -18.02 -11.25 -11.61
C ILE A 27 -17.28 -11.85 -10.42
N SER A 28 -16.27 -12.65 -10.71
CA SER A 28 -15.37 -13.19 -9.67
C SER A 28 -14.34 -12.15 -9.27
N ASP A 29 -14.06 -12.02 -7.98
CA ASP A 29 -12.99 -11.14 -7.50
C ASP A 29 -11.60 -11.68 -7.89
N SER A 30 -11.47 -12.99 -8.13
CA SER A 30 -10.23 -13.65 -8.56
C SER A 30 -9.67 -13.09 -9.87
N ASP A 31 -10.56 -12.71 -10.78
CA ASP A 31 -10.19 -12.26 -12.14
C ASP A 31 -9.51 -10.89 -12.12
N PHE A 32 -9.67 -10.17 -11.00
CA PHE A 32 -9.10 -8.84 -10.78
C PHE A 32 -7.99 -8.85 -9.73
N ARG A 33 -7.41 -10.01 -9.40
CA ARG A 33 -6.28 -10.11 -8.48
C ARG A 33 -4.98 -10.39 -9.21
N TYR A 34 -3.89 -9.82 -8.70
CA TYR A 34 -2.57 -10.20 -9.15
C TYR A 34 -2.29 -11.69 -8.81
N PRO A 35 -1.62 -12.44 -9.71
CA PRO A 35 -1.32 -13.85 -9.48
C PRO A 35 -0.28 -14.07 -8.37
N GLY A 36 0.42 -13.01 -7.96
CA GLY A 36 1.48 -13.06 -6.97
C GLY A 36 2.78 -13.70 -7.48
N PRO A 37 3.62 -14.23 -6.57
CA PRO A 37 3.28 -14.57 -5.18
C PRO A 37 3.25 -13.37 -4.22
N LYS A 38 2.69 -13.58 -3.03
CA LYS A 38 2.84 -12.63 -1.91
C LYS A 38 4.32 -12.39 -1.59
N PRO A 39 4.69 -11.20 -1.08
CA PRO A 39 6.02 -10.96 -0.55
C PRO A 39 6.46 -12.03 0.43
N TYR A 40 7.72 -12.46 0.32
CA TYR A 40 8.28 -13.53 1.14
C TYR A 40 9.60 -13.14 1.82
N SER A 41 10.08 -11.93 1.57
CA SER A 41 11.24 -11.34 2.25
C SER A 41 10.87 -9.97 2.80
N LYS A 42 11.71 -9.43 3.72
CA LYS A 42 11.51 -8.07 4.24
C LYS A 42 11.56 -7.04 3.12
N GLU A 43 12.51 -7.19 2.21
CA GLU A 43 12.75 -6.27 1.10
C GLU A 43 11.58 -6.25 0.11
N THR A 44 11.00 -7.42 -0.20
CA THR A 44 9.84 -7.50 -1.10
C THR A 44 8.57 -6.93 -0.46
N ALA A 45 8.40 -7.08 0.87
CA ALA A 45 7.31 -6.45 1.62
C ALA A 45 7.48 -4.92 1.68
N ILE A 46 8.72 -4.45 1.90
CA ILE A 46 9.07 -3.01 1.83
C ILE A 46 8.77 -2.45 0.45
N LEU A 47 9.16 -3.15 -0.62
CA LEU A 47 8.87 -2.70 -1.98
C LEU A 47 7.36 -2.55 -2.20
N MET A 48 6.55 -3.55 -1.82
CA MET A 48 5.11 -3.50 -1.95
C MET A 48 4.47 -2.31 -1.21
N MET A 49 4.92 -2.02 0.01
CA MET A 49 4.45 -0.86 0.78
C MET A 49 4.83 0.45 0.08
N CYS A 50 6.09 0.60 -0.34
CA CYS A 50 6.59 1.80 -1.00
C CYS A 50 5.89 2.06 -2.33
N ASP A 51 5.76 1.02 -3.17
CA ASP A 51 5.11 1.10 -4.49
C ASP A 51 3.64 1.53 -4.36
N SER A 52 2.90 0.87 -3.47
CA SER A 52 1.47 1.19 -3.27
C SER A 52 1.26 2.61 -2.73
N VAL A 53 2.11 3.05 -1.79
CA VAL A 53 2.03 4.40 -1.22
C VAL A 53 2.43 5.45 -2.26
N GLU A 54 3.51 5.24 -3.02
CA GLU A 54 3.94 6.16 -4.08
C GLU A 54 2.88 6.30 -5.15
N ALA A 55 2.39 5.18 -5.70
CA ALA A 55 1.43 5.17 -6.79
C ALA A 55 0.13 5.86 -6.39
N ALA A 56 -0.40 5.54 -5.21
CA ALA A 56 -1.62 6.17 -4.72
C ALA A 56 -1.40 7.66 -4.39
N SER A 57 -0.20 8.06 -3.92
CA SER A 57 0.07 9.45 -3.51
C SER A 57 -0.02 10.45 -4.67
N LYS A 58 0.18 10.00 -5.92
CA LYS A 58 0.02 10.81 -7.13
C LYS A 58 -1.39 11.38 -7.31
N SER A 59 -2.38 10.76 -6.67
CA SER A 59 -3.79 11.18 -6.70
C SER A 59 -4.19 12.08 -5.52
N LEU A 60 -3.28 12.33 -4.57
CA LEU A 60 -3.57 13.06 -3.34
C LEU A 60 -3.76 14.56 -3.64
N LYS A 61 -4.99 15.05 -3.46
CA LYS A 61 -5.32 16.48 -3.58
C LYS A 61 -5.18 17.17 -2.23
N GLU A 62 -4.54 18.34 -2.23
CA GLU A 62 -4.38 19.20 -1.05
C GLU A 62 -3.84 18.43 0.17
N PRO A 63 -2.59 17.96 0.11
CA PRO A 63 -1.99 17.15 1.17
C PRO A 63 -1.86 17.96 2.46
N SER A 64 -2.09 17.29 3.60
CA SER A 64 -1.81 17.80 4.94
C SER A 64 -1.19 16.68 5.78
N SER A 65 -0.53 17.02 6.89
CA SER A 65 0.13 16.02 7.75
C SER A 65 -0.84 14.93 8.21
N THR A 66 -2.05 15.33 8.63
CA THR A 66 -3.13 14.39 9.02
C THR A 66 -3.63 13.55 7.84
N LYS A 67 -3.77 14.13 6.64
CA LYS A 67 -4.19 13.38 5.45
C LYS A 67 -3.13 12.36 5.05
N ILE A 68 -1.85 12.73 5.06
CA ILE A 68 -0.74 11.81 4.76
C ILE A 68 -0.68 10.67 5.77
N ASP A 69 -0.84 10.98 7.06
CA ASP A 69 -0.85 9.98 8.13
C ASP A 69 -1.94 8.92 7.88
N LYS A 70 -3.19 9.35 7.77
CA LYS A 70 -4.34 8.48 7.48
C LYS A 70 -4.18 7.74 6.15
N PHE A 71 -3.60 8.39 5.16
CA PHE A 71 -3.39 7.82 3.83
C PHE A 71 -2.41 6.65 3.88
N VAL A 72 -1.22 6.83 4.47
CA VAL A 72 -0.22 5.76 4.62
C VAL A 72 -0.76 4.64 5.53
N GLU A 73 -1.45 4.99 6.62
CA GLU A 73 -2.07 4.00 7.51
C GLU A 73 -3.10 3.13 6.79
N SER A 74 -4.00 3.73 6.01
CA SER A 74 -5.06 2.98 5.33
C SER A 74 -4.52 1.99 4.30
N ILE A 75 -3.52 2.37 3.51
CA ILE A 75 -2.90 1.51 2.49
C ILE A 75 -2.23 0.30 3.14
N ILE A 76 -1.33 0.55 4.11
CA ILE A 76 -0.52 -0.52 4.68
C ILE A 76 -1.37 -1.41 5.59
N THR A 77 -2.36 -0.85 6.29
CA THR A 77 -3.31 -1.66 7.09
C THR A 77 -4.13 -2.57 6.19
N LYS A 78 -4.62 -2.08 5.04
CA LYS A 78 -5.30 -2.95 4.05
C LYS A 78 -4.41 -4.09 3.57
N GLN A 79 -3.13 -3.83 3.29
CA GLN A 79 -2.18 -4.90 2.91
C GLN A 79 -1.98 -5.92 4.04
N MET A 80 -1.96 -5.48 5.30
CA MET A 80 -1.90 -6.37 6.46
C MET A 80 -3.17 -7.22 6.59
N ASP A 81 -4.34 -6.60 6.47
CA ASP A 81 -5.65 -7.26 6.58
C ASP A 81 -5.88 -8.27 5.45
N ASP A 82 -5.40 -7.97 4.24
CA ASP A 82 -5.37 -8.89 3.08
C ASP A 82 -4.31 -10.02 3.24
N GLY A 83 -3.59 -10.03 4.36
CA GLY A 83 -2.57 -11.01 4.68
C GLY A 83 -1.39 -11.00 3.70
N GLN A 84 -1.07 -9.87 3.08
CA GLN A 84 -0.01 -9.79 2.05
C GLN A 84 1.37 -10.10 2.63
N PHE A 85 1.59 -9.83 3.91
CA PHE A 85 2.89 -10.00 4.56
C PHE A 85 3.08 -11.33 5.28
N LEU A 86 2.08 -12.23 5.25
CA LEU A 86 2.11 -13.49 6.02
C LEU A 86 3.29 -14.41 5.71
N ASN A 87 3.85 -14.32 4.49
CA ASN A 87 4.98 -15.14 4.07
C ASN A 87 6.33 -14.44 4.25
N ALA A 88 6.34 -13.17 4.65
CA ALA A 88 7.56 -12.40 4.87
C ALA A 88 7.89 -12.37 6.36
N ASN A 89 9.15 -12.60 6.71
CA ASN A 89 9.63 -12.43 8.09
C ASN A 89 9.81 -10.94 8.44
N ILE A 90 8.71 -10.17 8.45
CA ILE A 90 8.68 -8.75 8.78
C ILE A 90 7.87 -8.53 10.06
N THR A 91 8.48 -7.82 11.02
CA THR A 91 7.84 -7.59 12.31
C THR A 91 6.90 -6.39 12.24
N PHE A 92 5.91 -6.34 13.14
CA PHE A 92 5.05 -5.18 13.29
C PHE A 92 5.85 -3.90 13.61
N LYS A 93 6.94 -4.01 14.39
CA LYS A 93 7.85 -2.89 14.69
C LYS A 93 8.50 -2.33 13.41
N GLU A 94 8.93 -3.20 12.50
CA GLU A 94 9.51 -2.79 11.21
C GLU A 94 8.44 -2.13 10.33
N ILE A 95 7.23 -2.67 10.27
CA ILE A 95 6.10 -2.05 9.55
C ILE A 95 5.82 -0.63 10.08
N GLN A 96 5.80 -0.43 11.40
CA GLN A 96 5.61 0.88 12.01
C GLN A 96 6.74 1.86 11.66
N LEU A 97 7.99 1.39 11.64
CA LEU A 97 9.12 2.18 11.20
C LEU A 97 8.99 2.59 9.73
N ILE A 98 8.60 1.66 8.85
CA ILE A 98 8.39 1.93 7.42
C ILE A 98 7.28 2.95 7.22
N LYS A 99 6.14 2.79 7.91
CA LYS A 99 5.04 3.78 7.93
C LYS A 99 5.55 5.18 8.29
N LYS A 100 6.33 5.30 9.37
CA LYS A 100 6.93 6.59 9.80
C LYS A 100 7.83 7.19 8.73
N VAL A 101 8.70 6.38 8.13
CA VAL A 101 9.61 6.84 7.05
C VAL A 101 8.82 7.32 5.84
N LEU A 102 7.80 6.58 5.41
CA LEU A 102 6.95 6.94 4.27
C LEU A 102 6.19 8.24 4.52
N LYS A 103 5.59 8.41 5.69
CA LYS A 103 4.91 9.67 6.08
C LYS A 103 5.86 10.86 6.02
N ASN A 104 7.06 10.72 6.58
CA ASN A 104 8.08 11.77 6.54
C ASN A 104 8.53 12.07 5.09
N LYS A 105 8.70 11.05 4.25
CA LYS A 105 9.09 11.25 2.84
C LYS A 105 8.01 11.97 2.05
N LEU A 106 6.75 11.57 2.20
CA LEU A 106 5.62 12.26 1.56
C LEU A 106 5.48 13.70 2.06
N ALA A 107 5.61 13.96 3.37
CA ALA A 107 5.56 15.32 3.91
C ALA A 107 6.65 16.21 3.28
N ASN A 108 7.86 15.68 3.10
CA ASN A 108 8.94 16.40 2.41
C ASN A 108 8.63 16.64 0.92
N ILE A 109 8.12 15.65 0.20
CA ILE A 109 7.76 15.77 -1.23
C ILE A 109 6.68 16.83 -1.43
N PHE A 110 5.72 16.91 -0.51
CA PHE A 110 4.62 17.89 -0.55
C PHE A 110 4.94 19.19 0.20
N HIS A 111 6.19 19.42 0.62
CA HIS A 111 6.64 20.62 1.33
C HIS A 111 5.82 20.98 2.59
N LEU A 112 5.32 19.97 3.30
CA LEU A 112 4.56 20.15 4.52
C LEU A 112 5.50 20.29 5.72
N ARG A 113 5.16 21.19 6.64
CA ARG A 113 5.83 21.23 7.95
C ARG A 113 5.42 20.00 8.75
N ILE A 114 6.42 19.26 9.23
CA ILE A 114 6.20 18.20 10.20
C ILE A 114 5.93 18.89 11.54
N GLU A 115 4.65 19.02 11.89
CA GLU A 115 4.26 19.37 13.25
C GLU A 115 4.56 18.17 14.14
N TYR A 116 5.38 18.39 15.16
CA TYR A 116 5.60 17.38 16.18
C TYR A 116 4.30 17.23 16.98
N PRO A 117 3.81 16.00 17.21
CA PRO A 117 2.69 15.80 18.10
C PRO A 117 3.09 16.23 19.53
N GLU A 118 2.15 16.85 20.25
CA GLU A 118 2.22 16.95 21.72
C GLU A 118 2.15 15.56 22.37
#